data_AF-A0A3B9J7I4-F1
#
_entry.id   AF-A0A3B9J7I4-F1
#
_cell.length_a   1.000
_cell.length_b   1.000
_cell.length_c   1.000
_cell.angle_alpha   90.00
_cell.angle_beta   90.00
_cell.angle_gamma   90.00
#
_symmetry.space_group_name_H-M   'P 1'
#
loop_
_entity.id
_entity.type
_entity.pdbx_description
1 polymer ?
#
loop_
_entity_poly.entity_id
_entity_poly.type
_entity_poly.pdbx_seq_one_letter_code
_entity_poly.pdbx_strand_id
1 'polypeptide(L)'
;MSHTTPIVNDELTGLLSRRAFHDVFDSLLAKSKGSDALIALAFLDIDSFEHINQEYGHSGGDDVLKTIGEMIRQACGEDAICARYGGDEFAVIFPNTEREQAFLALEKLRTEAAANRFTVGKKQDIIEGIALSGGIACYPVDGRLKSELMRKADQALYRAKVTGRAKIRLAYDEKMVPKTSHYTQTQLERLTKLATEREAGEAELLREAVDDLLSKYGINAIER
;
A
#
# COMPACT_ATOMS: atom_id res chain seq x y z
N MET A 1 0.68 -27.13 19.38
CA MET A 1 -0.65 -26.79 18.84
C MET A 1 -0.51 -25.44 18.16
N SER A 2 -0.56 -25.40 16.83
CA SER A 2 -0.43 -24.16 16.06
C SER A 2 -1.68 -23.30 16.26
N HIS A 3 -1.53 -22.13 16.90
CA HIS A 3 -2.56 -21.10 16.89
C HIS A 3 -2.68 -20.54 15.48
N THR A 4 -3.62 -21.07 14.71
CA THR A 4 -4.07 -20.44 13.47
C THR A 4 -4.88 -19.21 13.87
N THR A 5 -4.24 -18.04 13.90
CA THR A 5 -4.93 -16.76 14.03
C THR A 5 -5.99 -16.69 12.94
N PRO A 6 -7.26 -16.38 13.26
CA PRO A 6 -8.30 -16.25 12.25
C PRO A 6 -7.87 -15.19 11.24
N ILE A 7 -7.81 -15.58 9.97
CA ILE A 7 -7.55 -14.67 8.86
C ILE A 7 -8.76 -13.73 8.80
N VAL A 8 -8.56 -12.48 9.20
CA VAL A 8 -9.62 -11.47 9.16
C VAL A 8 -9.66 -10.90 7.76
N ASN A 9 -10.75 -11.15 7.05
CA ASN A 9 -11.04 -10.51 5.77
C ASN A 9 -11.66 -9.12 6.00
N ASP A 10 -11.46 -8.22 5.05
CA ASP A 10 -12.20 -6.97 4.96
C ASP A 10 -13.65 -7.28 4.58
N GLU A 11 -14.61 -6.84 5.40
CA GLU A 11 -16.03 -7.16 5.22
C GLU A 11 -16.62 -6.55 3.95
N LEU A 12 -16.06 -5.44 3.47
CA LEU A 12 -16.59 -4.75 2.30
C LEU A 12 -16.22 -5.48 1.00
N THR A 13 -14.93 -5.79 0.84
CA THR A 13 -14.37 -6.31 -0.42
C THR A 13 -14.17 -7.83 -0.40
N GLY A 14 -14.22 -8.45 0.78
CA GLY A 14 -13.89 -9.87 0.96
C GLY A 14 -12.42 -10.21 0.71
N LEU A 15 -11.55 -9.21 0.49
CA LEU A 15 -10.10 -9.37 0.43
C LEU A 15 -9.52 -9.52 1.84
N LEU A 16 -8.22 -9.81 1.95
CA LEU A 16 -7.57 -9.78 3.27
C LEU A 16 -7.62 -8.38 3.88
N SER A 17 -7.78 -8.32 5.20
CA SER A 17 -7.54 -7.07 5.93
C SER A 17 -6.05 -6.75 5.98
N ARG A 18 -5.71 -5.49 6.27
CA ARG A 18 -4.33 -5.05 6.54
C ARG A 18 -3.58 -5.93 7.53
N ARG A 19 -4.24 -6.34 8.62
CA ARG A 19 -3.61 -7.18 9.64
C ARG A 19 -3.26 -8.56 9.08
N ALA A 20 -4.22 -9.22 8.43
CA ALA A 20 -4.02 -10.52 7.82
C ALA A 20 -2.93 -10.48 6.73
N PHE A 21 -2.91 -9.41 5.91
CA PHE A 21 -1.84 -9.17 4.94
C PHE A 21 -0.45 -9.18 5.59
N HIS A 22 -0.27 -8.47 6.71
CA HIS A 22 1.03 -8.40 7.39
C HIS A 22 1.49 -9.77 7.89
N ASP A 23 0.58 -10.53 8.50
CA ASP A 23 0.86 -11.87 9.05
C ASP A 23 1.27 -12.85 7.93
N VAL A 24 0.55 -12.81 6.81
CA VAL A 24 0.87 -13.63 5.63
C VAL A 24 2.20 -13.21 5.02
N PHE A 25 2.47 -11.91 4.90
CA PHE A 25 3.72 -11.43 4.30
C PHE A 25 4.96 -11.79 5.15
N ASP A 26 4.85 -11.68 6.48
CA ASP A 26 5.91 -12.10 7.40
C ASP A 26 6.21 -13.60 7.24
N SER A 27 5.15 -14.41 7.18
CA SER A 27 5.25 -15.86 6.99
C SER A 27 5.89 -16.21 5.64
N LEU A 28 5.53 -15.50 4.57
CA LEU A 28 6.07 -15.73 3.23
C LEU A 28 7.56 -15.38 3.16
N LEU A 29 7.93 -14.18 3.64
CA LEU A 29 9.33 -13.75 3.66
C LEU A 29 10.21 -14.66 4.53
N ALA A 30 9.70 -15.14 5.66
CA ALA A 30 10.42 -16.09 6.50
C ALA A 30 10.73 -17.40 5.76
N LYS A 31 9.80 -17.90 4.94
CA LYS A 31 9.99 -19.10 4.11
C LYS A 31 10.94 -18.87 2.94
N SER A 32 11.00 -17.66 2.41
CA SER A 32 11.86 -17.32 1.26
C SER A 32 13.32 -17.08 1.63
N LYS A 33 13.65 -16.87 2.92
CA LYS A 33 15.03 -16.65 3.37
C LYS A 33 15.94 -17.82 2.98
N GLY A 34 17.02 -17.51 2.26
CA GLY A 34 18.02 -18.50 1.87
C GLY A 34 17.62 -19.37 0.68
N SER A 35 16.56 -19.00 -0.04
CA SER A 35 16.14 -19.63 -1.30
C SER A 35 16.19 -18.62 -2.45
N ASP A 36 16.08 -19.11 -3.70
CA ASP A 36 15.93 -18.27 -4.89
C ASP A 36 14.48 -17.83 -5.14
N ALA A 37 13.63 -17.84 -4.10
CA ALA A 37 12.25 -17.41 -4.21
C ALA A 37 12.15 -15.93 -4.58
N LEU A 38 11.24 -15.62 -5.50
CA LEU A 38 10.91 -14.26 -5.91
C LEU A 38 9.58 -13.86 -5.29
N ILE A 39 9.47 -12.62 -4.82
CA ILE A 39 8.20 -12.08 -4.34
C ILE A 39 8.06 -10.66 -4.89
N ALA A 40 6.99 -10.37 -5.61
CA ALA A 40 6.64 -8.98 -5.91
C ALA A 40 5.58 -8.49 -4.91
N LEU A 41 5.84 -7.36 -4.28
CA LEU A 41 4.89 -6.62 -3.46
C LEU A 41 4.40 -5.41 -4.24
N ALA A 42 3.10 -5.20 -4.28
CA ALA A 42 2.50 -4.01 -4.85
C ALA A 42 1.58 -3.28 -3.86
N PHE A 43 1.60 -1.96 -3.91
CA PHE A 43 0.54 -1.11 -3.40
C PHE A 43 -0.19 -0.44 -4.57
N LEU A 44 -1.51 -0.34 -4.45
CA LEU A 44 -2.42 0.27 -5.41
C LEU A 44 -3.33 1.26 -4.69
N ASP A 45 -3.76 2.29 -5.39
CA ASP A 45 -4.66 3.32 -4.87
C ASP A 45 -5.58 3.82 -5.98
N ILE A 46 -6.83 4.12 -5.60
CA ILE A 46 -7.83 4.68 -6.52
C ILE A 46 -7.63 6.19 -6.58
N ASP A 47 -7.20 6.67 -7.74
CA ASP A 47 -6.93 8.10 -7.91
C ASP A 47 -8.21 8.93 -7.74
N SER A 48 -8.13 9.98 -6.92
CA SER A 48 -9.24 10.90 -6.64
C SER A 48 -10.49 10.24 -6.03
N PHE A 49 -10.33 9.16 -5.24
CA PHE A 49 -11.44 8.45 -4.61
C PHE A 49 -12.35 9.34 -3.74
N GLU A 50 -11.80 10.36 -3.09
CA GLU A 50 -12.60 11.32 -2.33
C GLU A 50 -13.66 12.02 -3.20
N HIS A 51 -13.32 12.35 -4.45
CA HIS A 51 -14.26 12.97 -5.39
C HIS A 51 -15.43 12.04 -5.70
N ILE A 52 -15.17 10.74 -5.84
CA ILE A 52 -16.22 9.71 -6.04
C ILE A 52 -17.16 9.71 -4.83
N ASN A 53 -16.61 9.75 -3.61
CA ASN A 53 -17.44 9.83 -2.40
C ASN A 53 -18.24 11.13 -2.31
N GLN A 54 -17.67 12.26 -2.72
CA GLN A 54 -18.35 13.56 -2.71
C GLN A 54 -19.51 13.59 -3.72
N GLU A 55 -19.35 12.98 -4.89
CA GLU A 55 -20.34 13.02 -5.96
C GLU A 55 -21.41 11.93 -5.81
N TYR A 56 -21.04 10.71 -5.43
CA TYR A 56 -21.92 9.53 -5.40
C TYR A 56 -22.21 9.01 -3.98
N GLY A 57 -21.67 9.68 -2.96
CA GLY A 57 -21.78 9.29 -1.56
C GLY A 57 -20.91 8.08 -1.20
N HIS A 58 -20.78 7.81 0.09
CA HIS A 58 -20.00 6.67 0.59
C HIS A 58 -20.48 5.32 0.05
N SER A 59 -21.79 5.14 -0.17
CA SER A 59 -22.29 3.92 -0.80
C SER A 59 -21.78 3.74 -2.22
N GLY A 60 -21.62 4.82 -2.99
CA GLY A 60 -21.08 4.74 -4.34
C GLY A 60 -19.58 4.42 -4.31
N GLY A 61 -18.83 5.02 -3.38
CA GLY A 61 -17.44 4.65 -3.13
C GLY A 61 -17.27 3.18 -2.73
N ASP A 62 -18.15 2.67 -1.87
CA ASP A 62 -18.16 1.27 -1.46
C ASP A 62 -18.38 0.30 -2.63
N ASP A 63 -19.26 0.65 -3.58
CA ASP A 63 -19.50 -0.15 -4.79
C ASP A 63 -18.28 -0.15 -5.73
N VAL A 64 -17.58 0.98 -5.85
CA VAL A 64 -16.30 1.06 -6.57
C VAL A 64 -15.25 0.18 -5.91
N LEU A 65 -15.11 0.25 -4.58
CA LEU A 65 -14.12 -0.55 -3.83
C LEU A 65 -14.34 -2.05 -3.99
N LYS A 66 -15.60 -2.50 -3.95
CA LYS A 66 -15.96 -3.91 -4.19
C LYS A 66 -15.54 -4.35 -5.59
N THR A 67 -15.94 -3.57 -6.61
CA THR A 67 -15.66 -3.89 -8.01
C THR A 67 -14.15 -3.93 -8.25
N ILE A 68 -13.40 -2.94 -7.77
CA ILE A 68 -11.94 -2.93 -7.87
C ILE A 68 -11.30 -4.11 -7.13
N GLY A 69 -11.80 -4.46 -5.94
CA GLY A 69 -11.32 -5.63 -5.20
C GLY A 69 -11.49 -6.95 -5.97
N GLU A 70 -12.63 -7.12 -6.64
CA GLU A 70 -12.88 -8.26 -7.53
C GLU A 70 -11.96 -8.25 -8.75
N MET A 71 -11.80 -7.09 -9.40
CA MET A 71 -10.90 -6.93 -10.55
C MET A 71 -9.45 -7.25 -10.17
N ILE A 72 -8.98 -6.80 -9.00
CA ILE A 72 -7.64 -7.14 -8.49
C ILE A 72 -7.47 -8.66 -8.36
N ARG A 73 -8.44 -9.34 -7.76
CA ARG A 73 -8.39 -10.81 -7.59
C ARG A 73 -8.34 -11.52 -8.95
N GLN A 74 -9.14 -11.08 -9.92
CA GLN A 74 -9.16 -11.67 -11.26
C GLN A 74 -7.87 -11.42 -12.04
N ALA A 75 -7.34 -10.19 -11.99
CA ALA A 75 -6.16 -9.82 -12.74
C ALA A 75 -4.87 -10.44 -12.19
N CYS A 76 -4.78 -10.61 -10.86
CA CYS A 76 -3.56 -11.07 -10.19
C CYS A 76 -3.46 -12.61 -10.09
N GLY A 77 -4.56 -13.33 -10.27
CA GLY A 77 -4.60 -14.80 -10.22
C GLY A 77 -4.78 -15.37 -8.80
N GLU A 78 -5.02 -16.69 -8.73
CA GLU A 78 -5.40 -17.37 -7.48
C GLU A 78 -4.27 -17.46 -6.45
N ASP A 79 -3.01 -17.51 -6.90
CA ASP A 79 -1.84 -17.57 -6.01
C ASP A 79 -1.49 -16.21 -5.40
N ALA A 80 -2.04 -15.11 -5.95
CA ALA A 80 -1.79 -13.78 -5.44
C ALA A 80 -2.55 -13.53 -4.13
N ILE A 81 -1.86 -12.91 -3.18
CA ILE A 81 -2.45 -12.53 -1.89
C ILE A 81 -2.90 -11.08 -2.00
N CYS A 82 -4.21 -10.88 -2.14
CA CYS A 82 -4.82 -9.57 -2.32
C CYS A 82 -5.47 -9.08 -1.02
N ALA A 83 -5.22 -7.82 -0.67
CA ALA A 83 -5.70 -7.20 0.55
C ALA A 83 -6.25 -5.80 0.30
N ARG A 84 -7.28 -5.41 1.04
CA ARG A 84 -7.64 -4.00 1.22
C ARG A 84 -6.82 -3.47 2.39
N TYR A 85 -5.87 -2.60 2.09
CA TYR A 85 -4.89 -2.13 3.06
C TYR A 85 -5.44 -1.00 3.93
N GLY A 86 -6.33 -0.17 3.40
CA GLY A 86 -7.10 0.81 4.16
C GLY A 86 -7.68 1.90 3.27
N GLY A 87 -8.90 2.35 3.55
CA GLY A 87 -9.58 3.33 2.70
C GLY A 87 -9.74 2.81 1.27
N ASP A 88 -9.09 3.46 0.33
CA ASP A 88 -8.98 3.18 -1.11
C ASP A 88 -7.66 2.52 -1.53
N GLU A 89 -6.80 2.19 -0.56
CA GLU A 89 -5.54 1.52 -0.78
C GLU A 89 -5.70 -0.01 -0.77
N PHE A 90 -5.07 -0.66 -1.74
CA PHE A 90 -4.97 -2.11 -1.86
C PHE A 90 -3.51 -2.55 -1.85
N ALA A 91 -3.26 -3.77 -1.40
CA ALA A 91 -1.96 -4.40 -1.44
C ALA A 91 -2.04 -5.78 -2.08
N VAL A 92 -1.04 -6.13 -2.88
CA VAL A 92 -0.95 -7.43 -3.55
C VAL A 92 0.44 -8.01 -3.33
N ILE A 93 0.52 -9.28 -2.94
CA ILE A 93 1.76 -10.05 -2.92
C ILE A 93 1.65 -11.13 -3.98
N PHE A 94 2.63 -11.19 -4.87
CA PHE A 94 2.78 -12.20 -5.89
C PHE A 94 3.94 -13.14 -5.51
N PRO A 95 3.65 -14.33 -4.93
CA PRO A 95 4.67 -15.33 -4.65
C PRO A 95 5.25 -15.89 -5.95
N ASN A 96 6.55 -16.21 -5.95
CA ASN A 96 7.27 -16.83 -7.06
C ASN A 96 7.07 -16.12 -8.42
N THR A 97 6.91 -14.79 -8.38
CA THR A 97 6.57 -13.98 -9.55
C THR A 97 7.67 -12.96 -9.82
N GLU A 98 8.07 -12.84 -11.08
CA GLU A 98 9.05 -11.84 -11.51
C GLU A 98 8.44 -10.44 -11.55
N ARG A 99 9.32 -9.43 -11.47
CA ARG A 99 8.92 -8.02 -11.46
C ARG A 99 8.07 -7.65 -12.67
N GLU A 100 8.49 -8.09 -13.84
CA GLU A 100 7.87 -7.79 -15.13
C GLU A 100 6.47 -8.42 -15.22
N GLN A 101 6.30 -9.63 -14.69
CA GLN A 101 5.02 -10.32 -14.64
C GLN A 101 4.02 -9.59 -13.74
N ALA A 102 4.45 -9.20 -12.53
CA ALA A 102 3.63 -8.41 -11.62
C ALA A 102 3.27 -7.04 -12.24
N PHE A 103 4.21 -6.39 -12.91
CA PHE A 103 3.96 -5.13 -13.62
C PHE A 103 2.91 -5.27 -14.72
N LEU A 104 3.01 -6.30 -15.56
CA LEU A 104 2.04 -6.55 -16.63
C LEU A 104 0.64 -6.85 -16.10
N ALA A 105 0.53 -7.63 -15.02
CA ALA A 105 -0.75 -7.91 -14.36
C ALA A 105 -1.42 -6.63 -13.85
N LEU A 106 -0.64 -5.75 -13.20
CA LEU A 106 -1.17 -4.49 -12.66
C LEU A 106 -1.45 -3.44 -13.74
N GLU A 107 -0.65 -3.37 -14.81
CA GLU A 107 -0.96 -2.49 -15.95
C GLU A 107 -2.23 -2.95 -16.66
N LYS A 108 -2.42 -4.27 -16.82
CA LYS A 108 -3.68 -4.82 -17.34
C LYS A 108 -4.86 -4.41 -16.46
N LEU A 109 -4.79 -4.66 -15.16
CA LEU A 109 -5.79 -4.22 -14.19
C LEU A 109 -6.09 -2.72 -14.32
N ARG A 110 -5.05 -1.88 -14.39
CA ARG A 110 -5.19 -0.43 -14.52
C ARG A 110 -5.96 -0.04 -15.79
N THR A 111 -5.62 -0.65 -16.93
CA THR A 111 -6.32 -0.38 -18.20
C THR A 111 -7.76 -0.87 -18.17
N GLU A 112 -8.03 -2.03 -17.56
CA GLU A 112 -9.37 -2.57 -17.40
C GLU A 112 -10.22 -1.69 -16.47
N ALA A 113 -9.66 -1.24 -15.34
CA ALA A 113 -10.34 -0.33 -14.42
C ALA A 113 -10.72 1.00 -15.11
N ALA A 114 -9.83 1.55 -15.93
CA ALA A 114 -10.11 2.78 -16.66
C ALA A 114 -11.21 2.60 -17.73
N ALA A 115 -11.29 1.43 -18.36
CA ALA A 115 -12.28 1.13 -19.40
C ALA A 115 -13.60 0.57 -18.86
N ASN A 116 -13.64 0.15 -17.59
CA ASN A 116 -14.80 -0.49 -16.99
C ASN A 116 -15.92 0.53 -16.68
N ARG A 117 -17.16 0.04 -16.75
CA ARG A 117 -18.37 0.78 -16.35
C ARG A 117 -18.78 0.32 -14.95
N PHE A 118 -18.62 1.19 -13.97
CA PHE A 118 -18.96 0.93 -12.58
C PHE A 118 -20.40 1.36 -12.33
N THR A 119 -21.24 0.44 -11.86
CA THR A 119 -22.60 0.76 -11.43
C THR A 119 -22.57 1.06 -9.94
N VAL A 120 -22.99 2.26 -9.55
CA VAL A 120 -22.84 2.75 -8.16
C VAL A 120 -24.14 3.29 -7.58
N GLY A 121 -24.27 3.13 -6.27
CA GLY A 121 -25.34 3.74 -5.48
C GLY A 121 -26.73 3.20 -5.80
N LYS A 122 -27.72 3.72 -5.07
CA LYS A 122 -29.12 3.26 -5.20
C LYS A 122 -29.76 3.63 -6.53
N LYS A 123 -29.28 4.70 -7.16
CA LYS A 123 -29.78 5.17 -8.46
C LYS A 123 -29.19 4.41 -9.64
N GLN A 124 -28.22 3.52 -9.39
CA GLN A 124 -27.52 2.76 -10.42
C GLN A 124 -26.83 3.70 -11.43
N ASP A 125 -26.19 4.74 -10.91
CA ASP A 125 -25.41 5.67 -11.74
C ASP A 125 -24.21 4.93 -12.33
N ILE A 126 -23.79 5.31 -13.54
CA ILE A 126 -22.65 4.69 -14.22
C ILE A 126 -21.45 5.63 -14.16
N ILE A 127 -20.36 5.17 -13.56
CA ILE A 127 -19.06 5.85 -13.56
C ILE A 127 -18.12 5.12 -14.53
N GLU A 128 -17.31 5.87 -15.25
CA GLU A 128 -16.25 5.38 -16.14
C GLU A 128 -14.92 6.08 -15.80
N GLY A 129 -13.81 5.56 -16.29
CA GLY A 129 -12.52 6.23 -16.16
C GLY A 129 -11.91 6.17 -14.76
N ILE A 130 -12.23 5.13 -13.96
CA ILE A 130 -11.59 4.92 -12.66
C ILE A 130 -10.09 4.68 -12.88
N ALA A 131 -9.28 5.63 -12.42
CA ALA A 131 -7.84 5.58 -12.54
C ALA A 131 -7.20 4.91 -11.33
N LEU A 132 -6.22 4.04 -11.57
CA LEU A 132 -5.41 3.41 -10.54
C LEU A 132 -3.96 3.84 -10.67
N SER A 133 -3.36 4.18 -9.54
CA SER A 133 -1.91 4.36 -9.40
C SER A 133 -1.33 3.19 -8.60
N GLY A 134 -0.13 2.75 -8.96
CA GLY A 134 0.49 1.58 -8.35
C GLY A 134 2.00 1.67 -8.20
N GLY A 135 2.54 1.00 -7.18
CA GLY A 135 3.96 0.89 -6.89
C GLY A 135 4.36 -0.53 -6.55
N ILE A 136 5.40 -1.06 -7.20
CA ILE A 136 5.87 -2.44 -7.05
C ILE A 136 7.29 -2.47 -6.49
N ALA A 137 7.59 -3.33 -5.51
CA ALA A 137 8.94 -3.67 -5.06
C ALA A 137 9.12 -5.19 -4.96
N CYS A 138 10.30 -5.70 -5.29
CA CYS A 138 10.55 -7.14 -5.44
C CYS A 138 11.61 -7.65 -4.46
N TYR A 139 11.33 -8.76 -3.78
CA TYR A 139 12.33 -9.56 -3.10
C TYR A 139 13.06 -10.46 -4.10
N PRO A 140 14.39 -10.61 -4.01
CA PRO A 140 15.31 -9.91 -3.09
C PRO A 140 15.90 -8.62 -3.69
N VAL A 141 15.55 -8.26 -4.93
CA VAL A 141 16.23 -7.21 -5.73
C VAL A 141 16.09 -5.82 -5.12
N ASP A 142 14.89 -5.45 -4.67
CA ASP A 142 14.60 -4.15 -4.08
C ASP A 142 14.80 -4.14 -2.56
N GLY A 143 14.79 -5.30 -1.91
CA GLY A 143 15.04 -5.42 -0.49
C GLY A 143 14.93 -6.85 -0.01
N ARG A 144 15.56 -7.14 1.13
CA ARG A 144 15.48 -8.45 1.79
C ARG A 144 14.64 -8.43 3.07
N LEU A 145 14.32 -7.23 3.55
CA LEU A 145 13.47 -7.03 4.71
C LEU A 145 12.08 -6.54 4.29
N LYS A 146 11.05 -6.94 5.03
CA LYS A 146 9.67 -6.49 4.84
C LYS A 146 9.57 -4.96 4.79
N SER A 147 10.23 -4.28 5.74
CA SER A 147 10.23 -2.82 5.83
C SER A 147 10.81 -2.14 4.59
N GLU A 148 11.85 -2.71 3.99
CA GLU A 148 12.47 -2.19 2.75
C GLU A 148 11.51 -2.32 1.57
N LEU A 149 10.91 -3.51 1.40
CA LEU A 149 9.96 -3.78 0.32
C LEU A 149 8.73 -2.88 0.42
N MET A 150 8.13 -2.79 1.62
CA MET A 150 6.99 -1.92 1.87
C MET A 150 7.32 -0.46 1.58
N ARG A 151 8.46 0.04 2.08
CA ARG A 151 8.90 1.42 1.85
C ARG A 151 9.13 1.69 0.36
N LYS A 152 9.77 0.78 -0.38
CA LYS A 152 10.05 0.98 -1.81
C LYS A 152 8.81 0.88 -2.69
N ALA A 153 7.87 -0.01 -2.36
CA ALA A 153 6.58 -0.09 -3.06
C ALA A 153 5.76 1.19 -2.84
N ASP A 154 5.70 1.68 -1.60
CA ASP A 154 5.04 2.95 -1.24
C ASP A 154 5.67 4.15 -1.98
N GLN A 155 7.01 4.24 -2.01
CA GLN A 155 7.71 5.29 -2.77
C GLN A 155 7.43 5.20 -4.29
N ALA A 156 7.33 3.99 -4.84
CA ALA A 156 6.97 3.81 -6.24
C ALA A 156 5.53 4.29 -6.51
N LEU A 157 4.57 3.96 -5.63
CA LEU A 157 3.18 4.42 -5.71
C LEU A 157 3.09 5.94 -5.61
N TYR A 158 3.80 6.53 -4.65
CA TYR A 158 3.85 7.98 -4.53
C TYR A 158 4.35 8.64 -5.82
N ARG A 159 5.44 8.14 -6.41
CA ARG A 159 5.94 8.64 -7.69
C ARG A 159 4.91 8.50 -8.80
N ALA A 160 4.09 7.44 -8.81
CA ALA A 160 2.97 7.35 -9.74
C ALA A 160 1.99 8.53 -9.54
N LYS A 161 1.60 8.80 -8.29
CA LYS A 161 0.68 9.89 -7.94
C LYS A 161 1.20 11.28 -8.32
N VAL A 162 2.46 11.61 -8.05
CA VAL A 162 3.00 12.96 -8.37
C VAL A 162 3.47 13.13 -9.80
N THR A 163 3.74 12.05 -10.52
CA THR A 163 4.13 12.12 -11.94
C THR A 163 2.94 11.98 -12.89
N GLY A 164 1.73 12.31 -12.42
CA GLY A 164 0.53 12.41 -13.27
C GLY A 164 -0.49 11.28 -13.12
N ARG A 165 -0.40 10.44 -12.08
CA ARG A 165 -1.40 9.41 -11.73
C ARG A 165 -1.64 8.38 -12.84
N ALA A 166 -2.60 7.47 -12.66
CA ALA A 166 -3.01 6.49 -13.67
C ALA A 166 -1.84 5.69 -14.27
N LYS A 167 -0.90 5.23 -13.43
CA LYS A 167 0.26 4.43 -13.88
C LYS A 167 0.78 3.48 -12.80
N ILE A 168 1.39 2.39 -13.24
CA ILE A 168 2.17 1.51 -12.38
C ILE A 168 3.65 1.91 -12.44
N ARG A 169 4.31 1.93 -11.29
CA ARG A 169 5.75 2.21 -11.19
C ARG A 169 6.47 1.08 -10.49
N LEU A 170 7.66 0.78 -10.99
CA LEU A 170 8.59 -0.12 -10.35
C LEU A 170 9.44 0.64 -9.33
N ALA A 171 9.81 -0.04 -8.25
CA ALA A 171 10.89 0.37 -7.39
C ALA A 171 12.18 0.40 -8.22
N TYR A 172 13.01 1.40 -7.95
CA TYR A 172 14.35 1.47 -8.49
C TYR A 172 15.27 1.96 -7.37
N ASP A 173 16.52 1.53 -7.44
CA ASP A 173 17.53 1.95 -6.48
C ASP A 173 17.98 3.37 -6.83
N GLU A 174 17.67 4.32 -5.96
CA GLU A 174 18.32 5.63 -6.01
C GLU A 174 19.79 5.43 -5.60
N LYS A 175 20.66 5.21 -6.59
CA LYS A 175 22.12 5.32 -6.39
C LYS A 175 22.51 6.80 -6.23
N MET A 176 21.97 7.48 -5.22
CA MET A 176 22.50 8.65 -4.50
C MET A 176 21.45 9.10 -3.46
N VAL A 177 21.82 9.10 -2.18
CA VAL A 177 20.98 9.52 -1.04
C VAL A 177 20.94 11.06 -0.93
N PRO A 178 19.88 11.65 -0.35
CA PRO A 178 20.07 12.61 0.72
C PRO A 178 19.75 11.91 2.04
N LYS A 179 20.76 11.85 2.92
CA LYS A 179 20.61 11.46 4.32
C LYS A 179 19.38 12.19 4.89
N THR A 180 18.50 11.45 5.56
CA THR A 180 17.31 11.90 6.32
C THR A 180 15.96 11.79 5.61
N SER A 181 15.45 10.56 5.45
CA SER A 181 14.02 10.25 5.68
C SER A 181 13.81 8.73 5.66
N HIS A 182 13.78 8.10 6.83
CA HIS A 182 13.28 6.73 7.00
C HIS A 182 11.74 6.68 7.08
N TYR A 183 11.08 7.83 6.86
CA TYR A 183 9.64 8.00 6.98
C TYR A 183 8.98 7.78 5.62
N THR A 184 7.86 7.05 5.61
CA THR A 184 6.98 6.95 4.44
C THR A 184 6.28 8.28 4.20
N GLN A 185 5.77 8.48 3.00
CA GLN A 185 5.02 9.71 2.73
C GLN A 185 3.76 9.81 3.58
N THR A 186 3.05 8.71 3.81
CA THR A 186 1.90 8.69 4.73
C THR A 186 2.30 9.15 6.14
N GLN A 187 3.52 8.83 6.58
CA GLN A 187 4.03 9.31 7.87
C GLN A 187 4.32 10.81 7.85
N LEU A 188 4.86 11.32 6.74
CA LEU A 188 5.10 12.76 6.58
C LEU A 188 3.78 13.54 6.50
N GLU A 189 2.79 13.08 5.74
CA GLU A 189 1.47 13.74 5.64
C GLU A 189 0.73 13.75 6.99
N ARG A 190 0.80 12.65 7.74
CA ARG A 190 0.25 12.60 9.12
C ARG A 190 0.99 13.54 10.07
N LEU A 191 2.32 13.64 9.93
CA LEU A 191 3.14 14.56 10.72
C LEU A 191 2.80 16.02 10.41
N THR A 192 2.67 16.39 9.13
CA THR A 192 2.26 17.73 8.69
C THR A 192 0.87 18.09 9.21
N LYS A 193 -0.08 17.14 9.18
CA LYS A 193 -1.41 17.33 9.75
C LYS A 193 -1.35 17.59 11.26
N LEU A 194 -0.60 16.76 12.00
CA LEU A 194 -0.42 16.91 13.44
C LEU A 194 0.25 18.25 13.82
N ALA A 195 1.28 18.65 13.06
CA ALA A 195 1.98 19.92 13.23
C ALA A 195 1.02 21.11 13.11
N THR A 196 0.12 21.06 12.12
CA THR A 196 -0.89 22.09 11.90
C THR A 196 -1.91 22.16 13.04
N GLU A 197 -2.43 21.01 13.49
CA GLU A 197 -3.42 20.93 14.59
C GLU A 197 -2.86 21.39 15.94
N ARG A 198 -1.55 21.28 16.13
CA ARG A 198 -0.84 21.62 17.38
C ARG A 198 -0.16 22.98 17.35
N GLU A 199 -0.24 23.71 16.23
CA GLU A 199 0.53 24.95 16.01
C GLU A 199 2.04 24.78 16.31
N ALA A 200 2.59 23.60 16.00
CA ALA A 200 3.95 23.21 16.30
C ALA A 200 4.76 22.92 15.04
N GLY A 201 6.09 22.98 15.13
CA GLY A 201 6.97 22.61 14.01
C GLY A 201 7.10 21.08 13.86
N GLU A 202 7.18 20.56 12.63
CA GLU A 202 7.43 19.12 12.40
C GLU A 202 8.70 18.61 13.09
N ALA A 203 9.76 19.43 13.10
CA ALA A 203 11.01 19.12 13.78
C ALA A 203 10.91 19.15 15.32
N GLU A 204 9.92 19.83 15.88
CA GLU A 204 9.62 19.82 17.30
C GLU A 204 8.91 18.53 17.70
N LEU A 205 7.88 18.14 16.95
CA LEU A 205 7.17 16.87 17.13
C LEU A 205 8.07 15.66 16.95
N LEU A 206 9.01 15.70 16.00
CA LEU A 206 9.97 14.62 15.82
C LEU A 206 10.96 14.51 17.00
N ARG A 207 11.32 15.64 17.64
CA ARG A 207 12.16 15.61 18.85
C ARG A 207 11.38 15.06 20.03
N GLU A 208 10.14 15.51 20.23
CA GLU A 208 9.22 14.99 21.23
C GLU A 208 9.05 13.46 21.08
N ALA A 209 8.80 12.97 19.87
CA ALA A 209 8.67 11.55 19.60
C ALA A 209 9.94 10.74 19.93
N VAL A 210 11.13 11.33 19.75
CA VAL A 210 12.40 10.70 20.12
C VAL A 210 12.58 10.68 21.64
N ASP A 211 12.27 11.79 22.32
CA ASP A 211 12.37 11.89 23.78
C ASP A 211 11.39 10.94 24.48
N ASP A 212 10.16 10.83 23.95
CA ASP A 212 9.16 9.85 24.39
C ASP A 212 9.65 8.41 24.22
N LEU A 213 10.29 8.12 23.08
CA LEU A 213 10.85 6.81 22.79
C LEU A 213 11.98 6.47 23.76
N LEU A 214 12.91 7.40 24.00
CA LEU A 214 14.03 7.20 24.92
C LEU A 214 13.54 7.02 26.36
N SER A 215 12.57 7.83 26.79
CA SER A 215 11.92 7.74 28.09
C SER A 215 11.23 6.39 28.29
N LYS A 216 10.52 5.91 27.25
CA LYS A 216 9.88 4.59 27.25
C LYS A 216 10.85 3.44 27.49
N TYR A 217 12.10 3.57 27.05
CA TYR A 217 13.13 2.53 27.24
C TYR A 217 14.13 2.86 28.36
N GLY A 218 13.92 3.94 29.13
CA GLY A 218 14.78 4.33 30.25
C GLY A 218 16.17 4.83 29.84
N ILE A 219 16.37 5.26 28.59
CA ILE A 219 17.66 5.71 28.06
C ILE A 219 17.75 7.24 28.20
N ASN A 220 17.86 7.71 29.44
CA ASN A 220 17.78 9.15 29.74
C ASN A 220 19.15 9.84 29.94
N ALA A 221 20.23 9.07 29.99
CA ALA A 221 21.58 9.58 30.18
C ALA A 221 22.56 8.88 29.24
N ILE A 222 23.54 9.64 28.76
CA ILE A 222 24.68 9.13 27.99
C ILE A 222 25.86 9.10 28.95
N GLU A 223 26.32 7.92 29.36
CA GLU A 223 27.61 7.78 30.03
C GLU A 223 28.71 8.18 29.02
N ARG A 224 29.51 9.18 29.37
CA ARG A 224 30.61 9.70 28.53
C ARG A 224 31.91 8.95 28.77
#